data_AF-A0A821M605-F1
#
_entry.id   AF-A0A821M605-F1
#
_cell.length_a   1.000
_cell.length_b   1.000
_cell.length_c   1.000
_cell.angle_alpha   90.00
_cell.angle_beta   90.00
_cell.angle_gamma   90.00
#
_symmetry.space_group_name_H-M   'P 1'
#
loop_
_entity.id
_entity.type
_entity.pdbx_description
1 polymer ?
#
loop_
_entity_poly.entity_id
_entity_poly.type
_entity_poly.pdbx_seq_one_letter_code
_entity_poly.pdbx_strand_id
1 'polypeptide(L)'
;MDETQRCNPINRIQSSRRLTSLATTGDSDTLFPMAPRFHRIVRKTRRDGSEVSPWIKYLIFGFNILFWILGLMITVIGIYAWIEKDAFDNFGRLTTGGTLLFDPALFFVLVGVFMCFIGFAGCVGSLRENTCLLLFFSFSLAVIFFSQLAFGTMVFIYREKVKREGEKQLMIMIQSYRDDPDLNNMIDWIQRSWLHCCGVNHYRNWESNIYFNCSSKSVGSIEACGVPASCCRTEYFHNNKHCGYGTLEPLAGTHMIYTEGCLPKASQWFERNIVSVAIIIVIFAVLQIVNICFAQNLRNDILVQKAKWTWHTHPLMNYHRY
;
A
#
# COMPACT_ATOMS: atom_id res chain seq x y z
N MET A 1 20.88 10.15 -16.94
CA MET A 1 22.30 10.22 -16.55
C MET A 1 22.57 11.65 -16.09
N ASP A 2 22.82 12.00 -14.84
CA ASP A 2 22.63 11.39 -13.53
C ASP A 2 22.83 12.58 -12.58
N GLU A 3 21.78 13.05 -11.92
CA GLU A 3 21.81 14.24 -11.05
C GLU A 3 21.71 13.78 -9.60
N THR A 4 22.76 13.12 -9.12
CA THR A 4 22.86 12.61 -7.75
C THR A 4 24.21 12.98 -7.14
N GLN A 5 24.41 14.26 -6.81
CA GLN A 5 25.54 14.63 -5.94
C GLN A 5 25.33 15.98 -5.25
N ARG A 6 24.59 15.98 -4.12
CA ARG A 6 24.80 17.00 -3.08
C ARG A 6 24.36 16.54 -1.68
N CYS A 7 25.11 15.60 -1.10
CA CYS A 7 25.09 15.34 0.35
C CYS A 7 26.49 14.97 0.85
N ASN A 8 27.37 15.95 1.12
CA ASN A 8 28.39 15.86 2.19
C ASN A 8 29.11 17.21 2.42
N PRO A 9 29.15 17.78 3.64
CA PRO A 9 30.16 18.75 4.01
C PRO A 9 30.83 18.36 5.33
N ILE A 10 31.64 17.30 5.31
CA ILE A 10 32.58 16.97 6.37
C ILE A 10 33.91 16.62 5.67
N ASN A 11 34.78 17.62 5.48
CA ASN A 11 36.24 17.52 5.28
C ASN A 11 36.85 18.74 4.57
N ARG A 12 36.56 19.96 5.04
CA ARG A 12 37.34 21.13 4.59
C ARG A 12 37.54 22.19 5.68
N ILE A 13 37.95 21.78 6.88
CA ILE A 13 38.50 22.69 7.89
C ILE A 13 39.59 21.96 8.70
N GLN A 14 40.77 21.73 8.12
CA GLN A 14 41.93 21.29 8.92
C GLN A 14 43.30 21.74 8.40
N SER A 15 43.40 22.71 7.49
CA SER A 15 44.69 23.13 6.92
C SER A 15 45.03 24.63 7.10
N SER A 16 44.63 25.27 8.20
CA SER A 16 45.06 26.65 8.48
C SER A 16 45.20 26.97 9.98
N ARG A 17 45.95 26.13 10.71
CA ARG A 17 46.51 26.50 12.02
C ARG A 17 47.92 25.96 12.15
N ARG A 18 48.87 26.68 11.58
CA ARG A 18 50.27 26.73 12.02
C ARG A 18 50.97 27.79 11.18
N LEU A 19 51.20 28.96 11.77
CA LEU A 19 52.26 29.92 11.46
C LEU A 19 51.92 31.21 12.21
N THR A 20 52.54 31.40 13.37
CA THR A 20 53.20 32.65 13.82
C THR A 20 53.57 32.48 15.30
N SER A 21 54.79 32.00 15.55
CA SER A 21 55.57 32.41 16.73
C SER A 21 56.64 33.40 16.26
N LEU A 22 57.20 34.13 17.23
CA LEU A 22 58.27 35.14 17.14
C LEU A 22 57.87 36.54 16.65
N ALA A 23 57.82 37.49 17.59
CA ALA A 23 58.88 38.51 17.73
C ALA A 23 58.63 39.34 18.99
N THR A 24 59.57 39.31 19.93
CA THR A 24 59.72 40.27 21.03
C THR A 24 60.91 41.17 20.69
N THR A 25 60.71 42.48 20.55
CA THR A 25 61.70 43.55 20.82
C THR A 25 61.10 44.94 20.55
N GLY A 26 61.41 45.91 21.41
CA GLY A 26 61.59 47.32 21.00
C GLY A 26 60.49 48.33 21.34
N ASP A 27 60.65 48.99 22.49
CA ASP A 27 60.70 50.45 22.71
C ASP A 27 59.57 51.44 22.29
N SER A 28 59.19 52.21 23.33
CA SER A 28 59.00 53.67 23.38
C SER A 28 57.72 54.34 22.89
N ASP A 29 57.02 54.87 23.90
CA ASP A 29 56.46 56.23 24.00
C ASP A 29 55.14 56.64 23.29
N THR A 30 54.19 56.93 24.18
CA THR A 30 53.19 58.02 24.15
C THR A 30 51.98 57.89 23.20
N LEU A 31 50.79 57.72 23.80
CA LEU A 31 49.64 58.65 23.77
C LEU A 31 48.31 57.88 24.04
N PHE A 32 47.79 57.92 25.27
CA PHE A 32 46.35 57.76 25.52
C PHE A 32 45.63 59.06 25.11
N PRO A 33 44.31 59.13 24.79
CA PRO A 33 43.26 58.13 25.05
C PRO A 33 42.23 57.94 23.90
N MET A 34 41.52 56.81 23.91
CA MET A 34 40.05 56.71 23.77
C MET A 34 39.71 55.24 23.56
N ALA A 35 39.30 54.56 24.62
CA ALA A 35 38.76 53.22 24.50
C ALA A 35 37.44 53.29 23.70
N PRO A 36 37.33 52.62 22.53
CA PRO A 36 36.03 52.45 21.92
C PRO A 36 35.21 51.54 22.83
N ARG A 37 34.09 52.08 23.28
CA ARG A 37 33.08 51.41 24.09
C ARG A 37 32.60 50.20 23.29
N PHE A 38 33.17 49.02 23.56
CA PHE A 38 32.66 47.76 23.02
C PHE A 38 31.22 47.62 23.52
N HIS A 39 30.25 47.97 22.68
CA HIS A 39 28.89 47.51 22.87
C HIS A 39 28.98 45.99 22.85
N ARG A 40 28.91 45.39 24.04
CA ARG A 40 28.66 43.98 24.21
C ARG A 40 27.33 43.73 23.50
N ILE A 41 27.40 43.28 22.25
CA ILE A 41 26.25 42.71 21.55
C ILE A 41 25.88 41.52 22.40
N VAL A 42 24.94 41.72 23.31
CA VAL A 42 24.26 40.65 24.01
C VAL A 42 23.55 39.90 22.91
N ARG A 43 24.18 38.84 22.39
CA ARG A 43 23.48 37.82 21.62
C ARG A 43 22.49 37.21 22.59
N LYS A 44 21.32 37.83 22.68
CA LYS A 44 20.14 37.19 23.22
C LYS A 44 19.88 36.07 22.22
N THR A 45 20.48 34.90 22.45
CA THR A 45 20.04 33.64 21.87
C THR A 45 18.64 33.44 22.41
N ARG A 46 17.67 34.11 21.76
CA ARG A 46 16.28 33.72 21.82
C ARG A 46 16.32 32.32 21.23
N ARG A 47 16.31 31.33 22.10
CA ARG A 47 16.03 29.96 21.75
C ARG A 47 14.57 29.99 21.33
N ASP A 48 14.32 30.50 20.13
CA ASP A 48 13.00 30.48 19.52
C ASP A 48 12.67 28.99 19.44
N GLY A 49 11.72 28.58 20.29
CA GLY A 49 11.20 27.23 20.29
C GLY A 49 10.80 26.90 18.85
N SER A 50 11.15 25.70 18.39
CA SER A 50 10.75 25.23 17.07
C SER A 50 9.26 25.51 16.87
N GLU A 51 8.92 26.37 15.89
CA GLU A 51 7.54 26.80 15.57
C GLU A 51 6.67 25.65 15.04
N VAL A 52 7.20 24.42 15.02
CA VAL A 52 6.49 23.23 14.55
C VAL A 52 5.57 22.72 15.64
N SER A 53 4.25 22.81 15.41
CA SER A 53 3.24 22.32 16.33
C SER A 53 3.50 20.84 16.70
N PRO A 54 3.78 20.53 17.98
CA PRO A 54 4.05 19.16 18.42
C PRO A 54 2.91 18.20 18.09
N TRP A 55 1.66 18.69 18.13
CA TRP A 55 0.46 17.92 17.80
C TRP A 55 0.50 17.36 16.37
N ILE A 56 0.93 18.17 15.40
CA ILE A 56 1.03 17.75 14.00
C ILE A 56 2.10 16.66 13.85
N LYS A 57 3.25 16.80 14.53
CA LYS A 57 4.32 15.78 14.52
C LYS A 57 3.82 14.43 15.07
N TYR A 58 3.12 14.43 16.21
CA TYR A 58 2.60 13.20 16.82
C TYR A 58 1.46 12.58 16.02
N LEU A 59 0.58 13.39 15.41
CA LEU A 59 -0.47 12.89 14.52
C LEU A 59 0.11 12.20 13.29
N ILE A 60 1.04 12.84 12.58
CA ILE A 60 1.71 12.25 11.41
C ILE A 60 2.42 10.95 11.81
N PHE A 61 3.15 10.97 12.93
CA PHE A 61 3.83 9.78 13.43
C PHE A 61 2.85 8.64 13.75
N GLY A 62 1.75 8.94 14.43
CA GLY A 62 0.72 7.95 14.78
C GLY A 62 0.08 7.32 13.54
N PHE A 63 -0.34 8.13 12.57
CA PHE A 63 -0.90 7.62 11.31
C PHE A 63 0.11 6.78 10.52
N ASN A 64 1.36 7.23 10.42
CA ASN A 64 2.40 6.49 9.69
C ASN A 64 2.75 5.16 10.37
N ILE A 65 2.75 5.10 11.70
CA ILE A 65 2.94 3.84 12.44
C ILE A 65 1.79 2.87 12.18
N LEU A 66 0.55 3.34 12.15
CA LEU A 66 -0.59 2.49 11.81
C LEU A 66 -0.44 1.88 10.41
N PHE A 67 -0.12 2.69 9.40
CA PHE A 67 0.11 2.19 8.04
C PHE A 67 1.30 1.24 7.95
N TRP A 68 2.36 1.50 8.73
CA TRP A 68 3.53 0.61 8.79
C TRP A 68 3.17 -0.76 9.38
N ILE A 69 2.41 -0.80 10.49
CA ILE A 69 1.94 -2.05 11.10
C ILE A 69 1.01 -2.80 10.14
N LEU A 70 0.08 -2.10 9.47
CA LEU A 70 -0.79 -2.71 8.47
C LEU A 70 0.01 -3.32 7.31
N GLY A 71 1.04 -2.62 6.83
CA GLY A 71 1.97 -3.14 5.82
C GLY A 71 2.68 -4.41 6.27
N LEU A 72 3.13 -4.46 7.53
CA LEU A 72 3.77 -5.65 8.10
C LEU A 72 2.79 -6.83 8.17
N MET A 73 1.56 -6.59 8.63
CA MET A 73 0.53 -7.63 8.69
C MET A 73 0.24 -8.20 7.30
N ILE A 74 0.07 -7.34 6.29
CA ILE A 74 -0.15 -7.77 4.90
C ILE A 74 1.05 -8.57 4.38
N THR A 75 2.27 -8.14 4.70
CA THR A 75 3.50 -8.84 4.30
C THR A 75 3.57 -10.24 4.93
N VAL A 76 3.27 -10.36 6.23
CA VAL A 76 3.25 -11.65 6.93
C VAL A 76 2.21 -12.59 6.34
N ILE A 77 0.99 -12.09 6.08
CA ILE A 77 -0.08 -12.88 5.45
C ILE A 77 0.33 -13.31 4.04
N GLY A 78 0.92 -12.41 3.25
CA GLY A 78 1.39 -12.73 1.91
C GLY A 78 2.50 -13.79 1.89
N ILE A 79 3.47 -13.69 2.81
CA ILE A 79 4.55 -14.67 2.95
C ILE A 79 3.99 -16.01 3.38
N TYR A 80 3.05 -16.02 4.34
CA TYR A 80 2.38 -17.24 4.79
C TYR A 80 1.67 -17.94 3.62
N ALA A 81 0.86 -17.21 2.86
CA ALA A 81 0.16 -17.73 1.69
C ALA A 81 1.13 -18.20 0.58
N TRP A 82 2.27 -17.52 0.40
CA TRP A 82 3.28 -17.91 -0.58
C TRP A 82 3.99 -19.22 -0.19
N ILE A 83 4.36 -19.37 1.09
CA ILE A 83 5.01 -20.59 1.60
C ILE A 83 4.06 -21.78 1.50
N GLU A 84 2.78 -21.59 1.87
CA GLU A 84 1.78 -22.67 1.79
C GLU A 84 1.60 -23.14 0.34
N LYS A 85 1.48 -22.20 -0.61
CA LYS A 85 1.41 -22.53 -2.04
C LYS A 85 2.66 -23.24 -2.57
N ASP A 86 3.87 -22.72 -2.30
CA ASP A 86 5.11 -23.32 -2.78
C ASP A 86 5.35 -24.71 -2.17
N ALA A 87 4.91 -24.94 -0.93
CA ALA A 87 4.99 -26.27 -0.31
C ALA A 87 4.15 -27.32 -1.06
N PHE A 88 3.04 -26.92 -1.69
CA PHE A 88 2.21 -27.79 -2.54
C PHE A 88 2.70 -27.84 -4.01
N ASP A 89 3.24 -26.73 -4.55
CA ASP A 89 3.63 -26.61 -5.97
C ASP A 89 5.04 -27.15 -6.32
N ASN A 90 5.86 -27.54 -5.32
CA ASN A 90 7.17 -28.18 -5.54
C ASN A 90 7.11 -29.48 -6.36
N PHE A 91 5.93 -30.07 -6.58
CA PHE A 91 5.72 -31.22 -7.46
C PHE A 91 5.30 -30.86 -8.90
N GLY A 92 4.93 -29.61 -9.19
CA GLY A 92 4.25 -29.25 -10.46
C GLY A 92 4.88 -28.14 -11.32
N ARG A 93 5.72 -27.24 -10.77
CA ARG A 93 6.05 -25.96 -11.44
C ARG A 93 7.49 -25.75 -11.92
N LEU A 94 8.30 -26.80 -12.00
CA LEU A 94 9.58 -26.73 -12.73
C LEU A 94 9.40 -26.56 -14.26
N THR A 95 8.16 -26.58 -14.80
CA THR A 95 7.93 -26.76 -16.25
C THR A 95 7.35 -25.54 -16.99
N THR A 96 6.94 -24.45 -16.33
CA THR A 96 6.34 -23.30 -17.07
C THR A 96 6.85 -21.95 -16.58
N GLY A 97 8.05 -21.57 -17.05
CA GLY A 97 8.77 -20.36 -16.65
C GLY A 97 8.21 -19.04 -17.21
N GLY A 98 7.02 -18.61 -16.77
CA GLY A 98 6.40 -17.40 -17.32
C GLY A 98 5.58 -16.49 -16.41
N THR A 99 5.21 -16.87 -15.17
CA THR A 99 4.10 -16.16 -14.50
C THR A 99 4.23 -16.01 -12.99
N LEU A 100 5.44 -15.95 -12.44
CA LEU A 100 5.67 -15.64 -11.01
C LEU A 100 5.01 -14.32 -10.57
N LEU A 101 4.92 -13.32 -11.46
CA LEU A 101 4.36 -11.99 -11.16
C LEU A 101 2.82 -11.93 -11.06
N PHE A 102 2.10 -13.00 -11.43
CA PHE A 102 0.65 -13.03 -11.41
C PHE A 102 0.06 -13.89 -10.28
N ASP A 103 0.89 -14.36 -9.35
CA ASP A 103 0.37 -15.00 -8.13
C ASP A 103 -0.21 -13.93 -7.18
N PRO A 104 -1.50 -14.05 -6.79
CA PRO A 104 -2.09 -13.18 -5.78
C PRO A 104 -1.26 -13.08 -4.50
N ALA A 105 -0.64 -14.17 -4.05
CA ALA A 105 0.17 -14.18 -2.81
C ALA A 105 1.42 -13.29 -2.95
N LEU A 106 2.15 -13.40 -4.05
CA LEU A 106 3.32 -12.55 -4.32
C LEU A 106 2.93 -11.07 -4.44
N PHE A 107 1.78 -10.78 -5.05
CA PHE A 107 1.26 -9.41 -5.13
C PHE A 107 1.04 -8.80 -3.73
N PHE A 108 0.43 -9.55 -2.80
CA PHE A 108 0.27 -9.10 -1.41
C PHE A 108 1.61 -8.84 -0.72
N VAL A 109 2.61 -9.70 -0.91
CA VAL A 109 3.97 -9.49 -0.37
C VAL A 109 4.58 -8.21 -0.91
N LEU A 110 4.55 -7.98 -2.23
CA LEU A 110 5.14 -6.80 -2.86
C LEU A 110 4.48 -5.51 -2.36
N VAL A 111 3.15 -5.47 -2.32
CA VAL A 111 2.39 -4.31 -1.81
C VAL A 111 2.67 -4.09 -0.34
N GLY A 112 2.67 -5.13 0.48
CA GLY A 112 2.96 -5.05 1.92
C GLY A 112 4.35 -4.51 2.20
N VAL A 113 5.38 -5.03 1.53
CA VAL A 113 6.77 -4.58 1.66
C VAL A 113 6.91 -3.11 1.24
N PHE A 114 6.30 -2.73 0.12
CA PHE A 114 6.32 -1.34 -0.35
C PHE A 114 5.64 -0.39 0.66
N MET A 115 4.49 -0.79 1.22
CA MET A 115 3.82 -0.04 2.28
C MET A 115 4.68 0.08 3.55
N CYS A 116 5.38 -0.99 3.94
CA CYS A 116 6.34 -0.96 5.06
C CYS A 116 7.47 0.06 4.82
N PHE A 117 8.06 0.10 3.62
CA PHE A 117 9.12 1.05 3.30
C PHE A 117 8.64 2.50 3.36
N ILE A 118 7.47 2.80 2.79
CA ILE A 118 6.87 4.15 2.84
C ILE A 118 6.55 4.53 4.28
N GLY A 119 5.88 3.65 5.04
CA GLY A 119 5.53 3.90 6.43
C GLY A 119 6.75 4.14 7.31
N PHE A 120 7.80 3.34 7.16
CA PHE A 120 9.07 3.50 7.87
C PHE A 120 9.76 4.82 7.50
N ALA A 121 9.83 5.16 6.20
CA ALA A 121 10.40 6.43 5.74
C ALA A 121 9.62 7.63 6.29
N GLY A 122 8.29 7.56 6.36
CA GLY A 122 7.45 8.58 6.98
C GLY A 122 7.71 8.76 8.47
N CYS A 123 7.82 7.66 9.23
CA CYS A 123 8.12 7.67 10.67
C CYS A 123 9.52 8.20 10.98
N VAL A 124 10.54 7.67 10.30
CA VAL A 124 11.94 8.11 10.51
C VAL A 124 12.14 9.52 10.00
N GLY A 125 11.50 9.89 8.88
CA GLY A 125 11.52 11.24 8.33
C GLY A 125 10.99 12.27 9.31
N SER A 126 9.85 11.99 9.96
CA SER A 126 9.28 12.91 10.95
C SER A 126 10.11 13.00 12.24
N LEU A 127 10.58 11.87 12.77
CA LEU A 127 11.34 11.82 14.03
C LEU A 127 12.76 12.36 13.91
N ARG A 128 13.45 12.07 12.80
CA ARG A 128 14.84 12.49 12.57
C ARG A 128 14.94 13.84 11.87
N GLU A 129 13.81 14.48 11.58
CA GLU A 129 13.73 15.74 10.81
C GLU A 129 14.54 15.66 9.49
N ASN A 130 14.51 14.48 8.86
CA ASN A 130 15.24 14.21 7.63
C ASN A 130 14.39 14.59 6.41
N THR A 131 14.75 15.72 5.80
CA THR A 131 14.04 16.30 4.66
C THR A 131 14.05 15.41 3.41
N CYS A 132 15.06 14.54 3.24
CA CYS A 132 15.12 13.60 2.11
C CYS A 132 14.09 12.48 2.28
N LEU A 133 13.99 11.88 3.47
CA LEU A 133 13.01 10.84 3.77
C LEU A 133 11.57 11.38 3.73
N LEU A 134 11.33 12.60 4.23
CA LEU A 134 10.03 13.27 4.12
C LEU A 134 9.64 13.56 2.66
N LEU A 135 10.61 13.93 1.82
CA LEU A 135 10.38 14.14 0.40
C LEU A 135 10.04 12.81 -0.30
N PHE A 136 10.80 11.74 -0.03
CA PHE A 136 10.50 10.41 -0.57
C PHE A 136 9.12 9.91 -0.17
N PHE A 137 8.75 10.07 1.11
CA PHE A 137 7.43 9.69 1.64
C PHE A 137 6.30 10.43 0.91
N SER A 138 6.37 11.76 0.87
CA SER A 138 5.32 12.60 0.25
C SER A 138 5.25 12.41 -1.27
N PHE A 139 6.39 12.24 -1.95
CA PHE A 139 6.42 11.93 -3.38
C PHE A 139 5.80 10.56 -3.67
N SER A 140 6.12 9.53 -2.88
CA SER A 140 5.53 8.20 -3.04
C SER A 140 4.01 8.22 -2.85
N LEU A 141 3.51 8.94 -1.83
CA LEU A 141 2.06 9.10 -1.64
C LEU A 141 1.39 9.83 -2.83
N ALA A 142 2.04 10.85 -3.39
CA ALA A 142 1.52 11.54 -4.57
C ALA A 142 1.45 10.61 -5.79
N VAL A 143 2.49 9.80 -6.05
CA VAL A 143 2.47 8.80 -7.13
C VAL A 143 1.34 7.79 -6.94
N ILE A 144 1.13 7.31 -5.70
CA ILE A 144 0.03 6.38 -5.38
C ILE A 144 -1.32 7.03 -5.64
N PHE A 145 -1.52 8.28 -5.20
CA PHE A 145 -2.75 9.02 -5.39
C PHE A 145 -3.10 9.17 -6.88
N PHE A 146 -2.15 9.64 -7.70
CA PHE A 146 -2.38 9.78 -9.14
C PHE A 146 -2.58 8.42 -9.84
N SER A 147 -1.88 7.38 -9.40
CA SER A 147 -2.07 6.02 -9.92
C SER A 147 -3.47 5.49 -9.60
N GLN A 148 -4.01 5.76 -8.41
CA GLN A 148 -5.37 5.38 -8.03
C GLN A 148 -6.44 6.12 -8.84
N LEU A 149 -6.25 7.43 -9.07
CA LEU A 149 -7.14 8.20 -9.94
C LEU A 149 -7.11 7.68 -11.39
N ALA A 150 -5.92 7.38 -11.91
CA ALA A 150 -5.77 6.81 -13.25
C ALA A 150 -6.43 5.43 -13.35
N PHE A 151 -6.18 4.56 -12.38
CA PHE A 151 -6.78 3.22 -12.33
C PHE A 151 -8.31 3.29 -12.23
N GLY A 152 -8.85 4.11 -11.32
CA GLY A 152 -10.30 4.28 -11.18
C GLY A 152 -10.97 4.80 -12.46
N THR A 153 -10.33 5.76 -13.12
CA THR A 153 -10.80 6.30 -14.41
C THR A 153 -10.77 5.22 -15.51
N MET A 154 -9.69 4.45 -15.60
CA MET A 154 -9.55 3.35 -16.55
C MET A 154 -10.64 2.28 -16.35
N VAL A 155 -10.89 1.86 -15.10
CA VAL A 155 -11.95 0.89 -14.78
C VAL A 155 -13.32 1.42 -15.19
N PHE A 156 -13.59 2.70 -14.95
CA PHE A 156 -14.85 3.31 -15.34
C PHE A 156 -15.06 3.36 -16.86
N ILE A 157 -14.03 3.76 -17.62
CA ILE A 157 -14.07 3.81 -19.08
C ILE A 157 -14.24 2.41 -19.68
N TYR A 158 -13.50 1.42 -19.17
CA TYR A 158 -13.46 0.07 -19.72
C TYR A 158 -14.33 -0.95 -18.97
N ARG A 159 -15.36 -0.48 -18.25
CA ARG A 159 -16.20 -1.33 -17.38
C ARG A 159 -16.73 -2.61 -18.04
N GLU A 160 -17.16 -2.53 -19.31
CA GLU A 160 -17.70 -3.70 -20.03
C GLU A 160 -16.61 -4.73 -20.33
N LYS A 161 -15.40 -4.25 -20.66
CA LYS A 161 -14.24 -5.12 -20.87
C LYS A 161 -13.80 -5.76 -19.56
N VAL A 162 -13.76 -4.99 -18.47
CA VAL A 162 -13.46 -5.50 -17.13
C VAL A 162 -14.46 -6.58 -16.72
N LYS A 163 -15.75 -6.36 -16.95
CA LYS A 163 -16.80 -7.35 -16.67
C LYS A 163 -16.58 -8.64 -17.48
N ARG A 164 -16.30 -8.52 -18.77
CA ARG A 164 -16.07 -9.68 -19.66
C ARG A 164 -14.82 -10.47 -19.28
N GLU A 165 -13.70 -9.80 -19.01
CA GLU A 165 -12.48 -10.49 -18.58
C GLU A 165 -12.64 -11.10 -17.18
N GLY A 166 -13.36 -10.41 -16.28
CA GLY A 166 -13.74 -10.96 -14.98
C GLY A 166 -14.58 -12.22 -15.09
N GLU A 167 -15.57 -12.25 -15.99
CA GLU A 167 -16.39 -13.44 -16.27
C GLU A 167 -15.53 -14.62 -16.73
N LYS A 168 -14.61 -14.41 -17.68
CA LYS A 168 -13.68 -15.46 -18.14
C LYS A 168 -12.82 -15.98 -17.00
N GLN A 169 -12.27 -15.08 -16.18
CA GLN A 169 -11.44 -15.47 -15.05
C GLN A 169 -12.23 -16.29 -14.02
N LEU A 170 -13.47 -15.89 -13.70
CA LEU A 170 -14.35 -16.64 -12.82
C LEU A 170 -14.73 -18.01 -13.40
N MET A 171 -14.89 -18.14 -14.72
CA MET A 171 -15.14 -19.43 -15.35
C MET A 171 -13.93 -20.37 -15.24
N ILE A 172 -12.70 -19.85 -15.40
CA ILE A 172 -11.47 -20.63 -15.15
C ILE A 172 -11.42 -21.10 -13.69
N MET A 173 -11.77 -20.23 -12.74
CA MET A 173 -11.86 -20.59 -11.32
C MET A 173 -12.89 -21.71 -11.05
N ILE A 174 -14.05 -21.70 -11.73
CA ILE A 174 -15.01 -22.82 -11.65
C ILE A 174 -14.41 -24.10 -12.22
N GLN A 175 -13.70 -24.04 -13.35
CA GLN A 175 -13.09 -25.23 -13.96
C GLN A 175 -12.05 -25.87 -13.04
N SER A 176 -11.25 -25.05 -12.34
CA SER A 176 -10.22 -25.50 -11.40
C SER A 176 -10.69 -25.61 -9.94
N TYR A 177 -12.00 -25.57 -9.67
CA TYR A 177 -12.55 -25.55 -8.31
C TYR A 177 -12.07 -26.70 -7.40
N ARG A 178 -11.79 -27.88 -7.95
CA ARG A 178 -11.32 -29.06 -7.18
C ARG A 178 -9.79 -29.19 -7.14
N ASP A 179 -9.07 -28.35 -7.88
CA ASP A 179 -7.61 -28.44 -7.99
C ASP A 179 -6.91 -27.84 -6.77
N ASP A 180 -7.53 -26.83 -6.14
CA ASP A 180 -6.96 -26.08 -5.01
C ASP A 180 -8.00 -25.95 -3.86
N PRO A 181 -7.69 -26.44 -2.65
CA PRO A 181 -8.59 -26.33 -1.50
C PRO A 181 -8.88 -24.87 -1.08
N ASP A 182 -7.95 -23.94 -1.29
CA ASP A 182 -8.17 -22.52 -0.97
C ASP A 182 -9.13 -21.87 -1.95
N LEU A 183 -8.97 -22.18 -3.24
CA LEU A 183 -9.90 -21.75 -4.28
C LEU A 183 -11.31 -22.29 -4.00
N ASN A 184 -11.40 -23.56 -3.63
CA ASN A 184 -12.65 -24.20 -3.25
C ASN A 184 -13.32 -23.45 -2.07
N ASN A 185 -12.59 -23.26 -0.96
CA ASN A 185 -13.09 -22.56 0.22
C ASN A 185 -13.53 -21.12 -0.09
N MET A 186 -12.79 -20.41 -0.94
CA MET A 186 -13.12 -19.05 -1.36
C MET A 186 -14.44 -19.02 -2.16
N ILE A 187 -14.57 -19.88 -3.18
CA ILE A 187 -15.79 -19.95 -4.00
C ILE A 187 -16.98 -20.34 -3.13
N ASP A 188 -16.81 -21.31 -2.24
CA ASP A 188 -17.84 -21.76 -1.31
C ASP A 188 -18.31 -20.62 -0.40
N TRP A 189 -17.37 -19.84 0.15
CA TRP A 189 -17.70 -18.68 0.97
C TRP A 189 -18.45 -17.60 0.19
N ILE A 190 -18.04 -17.31 -1.06
CA ILE A 190 -18.72 -16.33 -1.92
C ILE A 190 -20.16 -16.77 -2.20
N GLN A 191 -20.34 -18.01 -2.64
CA GLN A 191 -21.65 -18.57 -3.04
C GLN A 191 -22.59 -18.68 -1.86
N ARG A 192 -22.09 -19.14 -0.71
CA ARG A 192 -22.92 -19.50 0.43
C ARG A 192 -23.12 -18.37 1.42
N SER A 193 -22.05 -17.66 1.77
CA SER A 193 -22.04 -16.73 2.90
C SER A 193 -22.18 -15.28 2.48
N TRP A 194 -21.64 -14.91 1.31
CA TRP A 194 -21.62 -13.50 0.90
C TRP A 194 -22.77 -13.11 -0.03
N LEU A 195 -22.92 -13.83 -1.16
CA LEU A 195 -23.80 -13.40 -2.25
C LEU A 195 -25.06 -14.26 -2.43
N HIS A 196 -25.13 -15.44 -1.80
CA HIS A 196 -26.27 -16.36 -1.93
C HIS A 196 -26.61 -16.64 -3.41
N CYS A 197 -25.62 -17.16 -4.13
CA CYS A 197 -25.60 -17.31 -5.58
C CYS A 197 -24.98 -18.66 -5.99
N CYS A 198 -25.10 -19.04 -7.25
CA CYS A 198 -24.47 -20.26 -7.78
C CYS A 198 -23.95 -20.07 -9.21
N GLY A 199 -22.70 -20.44 -9.42
CA GLY A 199 -22.01 -20.28 -10.70
C GLY A 199 -21.62 -18.81 -11.00
N VAL A 200 -21.17 -18.53 -12.22
CA VAL A 200 -20.74 -17.18 -12.62
C VAL A 200 -21.96 -16.34 -13.01
N ASN A 201 -22.62 -16.70 -14.11
CA ASN A 201 -23.84 -16.06 -14.59
C ASN A 201 -25.10 -16.89 -14.26
N HIS A 202 -24.94 -18.20 -14.11
CA HIS A 202 -26.02 -19.12 -13.83
C HIS A 202 -25.50 -20.41 -13.18
N TYR A 203 -26.34 -21.12 -12.42
CA TYR A 203 -25.95 -22.37 -11.76
C TYR A 203 -25.44 -23.44 -12.74
N ARG A 204 -25.91 -23.43 -13.99
CA ARG A 204 -25.45 -24.32 -15.06
C ARG A 204 -23.98 -24.12 -15.47
N ASN A 205 -23.31 -23.04 -15.05
CA ASN A 205 -21.88 -22.87 -15.31
C ASN A 205 -21.04 -24.01 -14.70
N TRP A 206 -21.56 -24.74 -13.71
CA TRP A 206 -20.94 -25.93 -13.16
C TRP A 206 -20.83 -27.10 -14.15
N GLU A 207 -21.61 -27.14 -15.24
CA GLU A 207 -21.43 -28.11 -16.33
C GLU A 207 -20.05 -28.02 -16.99
N SER A 208 -19.37 -26.86 -16.87
CA SER A 208 -18.01 -26.67 -17.39
C SER A 208 -16.92 -27.29 -16.52
N ASN A 209 -17.23 -27.71 -15.29
CA ASN A 209 -16.27 -28.36 -14.40
C ASN A 209 -16.29 -29.90 -14.61
N ILE A 210 -15.11 -30.51 -14.65
CA ILE A 210 -14.96 -31.95 -14.95
C ILE A 210 -15.65 -32.87 -13.93
N TYR A 211 -15.84 -32.46 -12.68
CA TYR A 211 -16.49 -33.29 -11.65
C TYR A 211 -18.01 -33.18 -11.68
N PHE A 212 -18.54 -32.00 -12.00
CA PHE A 212 -19.97 -31.68 -11.97
C PHE A 212 -20.67 -31.91 -13.32
N ASN A 213 -19.90 -32.00 -14.41
CA ASN A 213 -20.44 -32.30 -15.73
C ASN A 213 -21.23 -33.63 -15.73
N CYS A 214 -22.38 -33.64 -16.39
CA CYS A 214 -23.23 -34.81 -16.51
C CYS A 214 -22.55 -36.01 -17.18
N SER A 215 -21.67 -35.78 -18.16
CA SER A 215 -20.89 -36.84 -18.80
C SER A 215 -19.99 -37.57 -17.82
N SER A 216 -19.58 -36.92 -16.72
CA SER A 216 -18.69 -37.50 -15.71
C SER A 216 -19.34 -38.60 -14.88
N LYS A 217 -20.66 -38.81 -15.01
CA LYS A 217 -21.36 -39.99 -14.50
C LYS A 217 -20.80 -41.28 -15.09
N SER A 218 -20.37 -41.25 -16.37
CA SER A 218 -19.73 -42.39 -17.04
C SER A 218 -18.37 -42.77 -16.47
N VAL A 219 -17.68 -41.81 -15.84
CA VAL A 219 -16.36 -41.99 -15.21
C VAL A 219 -16.49 -42.24 -13.70
N GLY A 220 -17.73 -42.32 -13.19
CA GLY A 220 -18.00 -42.59 -11.77
C GLY A 220 -17.92 -41.37 -10.85
N SER A 221 -17.99 -40.14 -11.37
CA SER A 221 -18.07 -38.95 -10.50
C SER A 221 -19.39 -38.94 -9.73
N ILE A 222 -19.30 -38.89 -8.40
CA ILE A 222 -20.43 -38.86 -7.48
C ILE A 222 -21.23 -37.56 -7.60
N GLU A 223 -20.57 -36.46 -7.98
CA GLU A 223 -21.13 -35.12 -8.07
C GLU A 223 -21.60 -34.75 -9.48
N ALA A 224 -21.53 -35.71 -10.42
CA ALA A 224 -21.97 -35.50 -11.79
C ALA A 224 -23.44 -35.06 -11.87
N CYS A 225 -23.74 -34.23 -12.86
CA CYS A 225 -25.04 -33.57 -13.02
C CYS A 225 -25.48 -32.75 -11.79
N GLY A 226 -24.53 -32.25 -10.99
CA GLY A 226 -24.83 -31.48 -9.80
C GLY A 226 -24.15 -30.11 -9.75
N VAL A 227 -24.37 -29.42 -8.65
CA VAL A 227 -23.63 -28.22 -8.24
C VAL A 227 -23.01 -28.47 -6.87
N PRO A 228 -21.97 -27.72 -6.46
CA PRO A 228 -21.39 -27.89 -5.14
C PRO A 228 -22.39 -27.56 -4.03
N ALA A 229 -22.15 -28.11 -2.84
CA ALA A 229 -23.02 -27.90 -1.69
C ALA A 229 -23.13 -26.43 -1.26
N SER A 230 -22.14 -25.59 -1.58
CA SER A 230 -22.17 -24.14 -1.33
C SER A 230 -23.25 -23.39 -2.11
N CYS A 231 -23.72 -23.96 -3.22
CA CYS A 231 -24.88 -23.43 -3.97
C CYS A 231 -26.23 -23.70 -3.30
N CYS A 232 -26.27 -24.53 -2.26
CA CYS A 232 -27.53 -24.84 -1.59
C CYS A 232 -27.99 -23.70 -0.70
N ARG A 233 -29.30 -23.51 -0.67
CA ARG A 233 -29.93 -22.55 0.23
C ARG A 233 -29.66 -22.95 1.68
N THR A 234 -29.48 -21.95 2.54
CA THR A 234 -29.12 -22.13 3.95
C THR A 234 -30.09 -23.05 4.70
N GLU A 235 -31.37 -23.00 4.36
CA GLU A 235 -32.44 -23.85 4.91
C GLU A 235 -32.23 -25.35 4.65
N TYR A 236 -31.64 -25.73 3.51
CA TYR A 236 -31.49 -27.13 3.10
C TYR A 236 -30.08 -27.67 3.37
N PHE A 237 -29.10 -26.80 3.59
CA PHE A 237 -27.71 -27.21 3.77
C PHE A 237 -27.49 -28.06 5.04
N HIS A 238 -28.10 -27.70 6.16
CA HIS A 238 -27.87 -28.39 7.45
C HIS A 238 -28.40 -29.83 7.46
N ASN A 239 -29.46 -30.09 6.69
CA ASN A 239 -30.16 -31.37 6.70
C ASN A 239 -29.75 -32.27 5.53
N ASN A 240 -29.17 -31.71 4.46
CA ASN A 240 -28.81 -32.48 3.27
C ASN A 240 -27.57 -31.91 2.57
N LYS A 241 -26.41 -32.53 2.80
CA LYS A 241 -25.17 -32.19 2.07
C LYS A 241 -25.23 -32.56 0.58
N HIS A 242 -26.25 -33.30 0.14
CA HIS A 242 -26.47 -33.71 -1.26
C HIS A 242 -27.53 -32.87 -1.99
N CYS A 243 -27.95 -31.74 -1.42
CA CYS A 243 -28.91 -30.81 -2.03
C CYS A 243 -28.55 -30.35 -3.46
N GLY A 244 -27.26 -30.33 -3.82
CA GLY A 244 -26.79 -29.96 -5.15
C GLY A 244 -26.81 -31.08 -6.18
N TYR A 245 -27.06 -32.34 -5.77
CA TYR A 245 -26.90 -33.51 -6.63
C TYR A 245 -28.06 -33.64 -7.61
N GLY A 246 -27.76 -34.00 -8.86
CA GLY A 246 -28.76 -34.19 -9.92
C GLY A 246 -29.46 -32.89 -10.36
N THR A 247 -29.13 -31.73 -9.80
CA THR A 247 -29.79 -30.44 -10.09
C THR A 247 -29.62 -29.93 -11.53
N LEU A 248 -28.65 -30.47 -12.27
CA LEU A 248 -28.44 -30.17 -13.68
C LEU A 248 -29.26 -31.07 -14.62
N GLU A 249 -29.88 -32.15 -14.11
CA GLU A 249 -30.74 -33.02 -14.91
C GLU A 249 -32.01 -32.26 -15.38
N PRO A 250 -32.55 -32.57 -16.57
CA PRO A 250 -33.64 -31.80 -17.18
C PRO A 250 -34.95 -31.76 -16.35
N LEU A 251 -35.21 -32.76 -15.52
CA LEU A 251 -36.40 -32.88 -14.67
C LEU A 251 -36.15 -32.56 -13.19
N ALA A 252 -34.94 -32.13 -12.84
CA ALA A 252 -34.59 -31.88 -11.45
C ALA A 252 -35.17 -30.55 -10.95
N GLY A 253 -35.73 -30.57 -9.74
CA GLY A 253 -36.20 -29.36 -9.07
C GLY A 253 -35.04 -28.51 -8.55
N THR A 254 -35.06 -27.21 -8.84
CA THR A 254 -34.00 -26.26 -8.44
C THR A 254 -34.33 -25.47 -7.16
N HIS A 255 -35.41 -25.82 -6.46
CA HIS A 255 -35.91 -25.07 -5.30
C HIS A 255 -34.95 -25.08 -4.10
N MET A 256 -34.07 -26.09 -3.99
CA MET A 256 -33.12 -26.22 -2.88
C MET A 256 -31.82 -25.44 -3.10
N ILE A 257 -31.59 -24.90 -4.30
CA ILE A 257 -30.35 -24.20 -4.67
C ILE A 257 -30.60 -22.73 -5.02
N TYR A 258 -29.52 -21.95 -5.01
CA TYR A 258 -29.49 -20.66 -5.67
C TYR A 258 -29.34 -20.88 -7.18
N THR A 259 -30.19 -20.24 -7.98
CA THR A 259 -30.16 -20.37 -9.45
C THR A 259 -29.47 -19.19 -10.14
N GLU A 260 -29.45 -18.04 -9.46
CA GLU A 260 -28.82 -16.81 -9.95
C GLU A 260 -27.29 -16.89 -9.84
N GLY A 261 -26.60 -16.41 -10.87
CA GLY A 261 -25.14 -16.33 -10.89
C GLY A 261 -24.57 -15.31 -9.91
N CYS A 262 -23.33 -15.54 -9.49
CA CYS A 262 -22.62 -14.64 -8.58
C CYS A 262 -22.20 -13.32 -9.22
N LEU A 263 -21.87 -13.29 -10.51
CA LEU A 263 -21.49 -12.08 -11.22
C LEU A 263 -22.64 -11.04 -11.29
N PRO A 264 -23.87 -11.39 -11.69
CA PRO A 264 -24.99 -10.44 -11.66
C PRO A 264 -25.37 -10.05 -10.22
N LYS A 265 -25.35 -10.99 -9.26
CA LYS A 265 -25.58 -10.66 -7.83
C LYS A 265 -24.54 -9.68 -7.29
N ALA A 266 -23.26 -9.85 -7.63
CA ALA A 266 -22.19 -8.93 -7.25
C ALA A 266 -22.39 -7.54 -7.86
N SER A 267 -22.78 -7.47 -9.14
CA SER A 267 -23.12 -6.21 -9.81
C SER A 267 -24.26 -5.49 -9.09
N GLN A 268 -25.33 -6.21 -8.77
CA GLN A 268 -26.50 -5.67 -8.07
C GLN A 268 -26.13 -5.18 -6.66
N TRP A 269 -25.31 -5.94 -5.93
CA TRP A 269 -24.80 -5.53 -4.62
C TRP A 269 -23.98 -4.25 -4.73
N PHE A 270 -23.11 -4.15 -5.74
CA PHE A 270 -22.28 -2.97 -5.98
C PHE A 270 -23.12 -1.74 -6.32
N GLU A 271 -24.11 -1.86 -7.21
CA GLU A 271 -25.03 -0.78 -7.55
C GLU A 271 -25.80 -0.28 -6.33
N ARG A 272 -26.27 -1.20 -5.48
CA ARG A 272 -26.99 -0.85 -4.26
C ARG A 272 -26.11 -0.17 -3.21
N ASN A 273 -24.82 -0.52 -3.15
CA ASN A 273 -23.88 -0.02 -2.14
C ASN A 273 -22.89 1.01 -2.69
N ILE A 274 -23.10 1.52 -3.91
CA ILE A 274 -22.16 2.40 -4.60
C ILE A 274 -21.83 3.65 -3.78
N VAL A 275 -22.82 4.21 -3.07
CA VAL A 275 -22.64 5.39 -2.22
C VAL A 275 -21.66 5.10 -1.08
N SER A 276 -21.80 3.97 -0.39
CA SER A 276 -20.91 3.56 0.69
C SER A 276 -19.48 3.34 0.18
N VAL A 277 -19.34 2.69 -0.97
CA VAL A 277 -18.03 2.47 -1.61
C VAL A 277 -17.38 3.80 -1.99
N ALA A 278 -18.14 4.72 -2.59
CA ALA A 278 -17.66 6.04 -2.97
C ALA A 278 -17.19 6.84 -1.74
N ILE A 279 -17.92 6.79 -0.63
CA ILE A 279 -17.52 7.45 0.63
C ILE A 279 -16.18 6.92 1.13
N ILE A 280 -15.97 5.59 1.12
CA ILE A 280 -14.70 4.99 1.55
C ILE A 280 -13.54 5.46 0.67
N ILE A 281 -13.73 5.49 -0.65
CA ILE A 281 -12.71 5.97 -1.61
C ILE A 281 -12.37 7.44 -1.35
N VAL A 282 -13.37 8.29 -1.13
CA VAL A 282 -13.17 9.72 -0.84
C VAL A 282 -12.43 9.92 0.48
N ILE A 283 -12.80 9.19 1.54
CA ILE A 283 -12.10 9.25 2.83
C ILE A 283 -10.62 8.90 2.65
N PHE A 284 -10.34 7.81 1.94
CA PHE A 284 -8.96 7.37 1.69
C PHE A 284 -8.16 8.40 0.88
N ALA A 285 -8.77 9.00 -0.15
CA ALA A 285 -8.17 10.08 -0.94
C ALA A 285 -7.86 11.32 -0.06
N VAL A 286 -8.80 11.74 0.80
CA VAL A 286 -8.59 12.86 1.73
C VAL A 286 -7.46 12.57 2.71
N LEU A 287 -7.41 11.36 3.28
CA LEU A 287 -6.33 10.96 4.19
C LEU A 287 -4.95 11.01 3.51
N GLN A 288 -4.84 10.58 2.25
CA GLN A 288 -3.60 10.70 1.50
C GLN A 288 -3.19 12.16 1.29
N ILE A 289 -4.13 13.01 0.84
CA ILE A 289 -3.86 14.44 0.61
C ILE A 289 -3.41 15.13 1.90
N VAL A 290 -4.09 14.87 3.02
CA VAL A 290 -3.74 15.40 4.33
C VAL A 290 -2.32 14.99 4.73
N ASN A 291 -1.96 13.71 4.55
CA ASN A 291 -0.60 13.23 4.83
C ASN A 291 0.47 13.88 3.95
N ILE A 292 0.18 14.11 2.66
CA ILE A 292 1.08 14.82 1.74
C ILE A 292 1.27 16.27 2.21
N CYS A 293 0.18 17.00 2.48
CA CYS A 293 0.23 18.37 2.95
C CYS A 293 1.02 18.50 4.24
N PHE A 294 0.75 17.62 5.20
CA PHE A 294 1.46 17.60 6.48
C PHE A 294 2.95 17.27 6.35
N ALA A 295 3.32 16.29 5.53
CA ALA A 295 4.73 15.98 5.28
C ALA A 295 5.47 17.15 4.60
N GLN A 296 4.83 17.84 3.66
CA GLN A 296 5.41 19.00 2.99
C GLN A 296 5.53 20.22 3.90
N ASN A 297 4.51 20.48 4.73
CA ASN A 297 4.57 21.55 5.74
C ASN A 297 5.72 21.29 6.72
N LEU A 298 5.81 20.08 7.28
CA LEU A 298 6.90 19.69 8.17
C LEU A 298 8.26 19.84 7.49
N ARG A 299 8.39 19.43 6.23
CA ARG A 299 9.62 19.59 5.45
C ARG A 299 9.99 21.07 5.26
N ASN A 300 9.03 21.92 4.92
CA ASN A 300 9.25 23.35 4.72
C ASN A 300 9.66 24.03 6.03
N ASP A 301 9.03 23.69 7.14
CA ASP A 301 9.41 24.21 8.46
C ASP A 301 10.84 23.83 8.83
N ILE A 302 11.25 22.58 8.59
CA ILE A 302 12.62 22.12 8.83
C ILE A 302 13.62 22.89 7.95
N LEU A 303 13.29 23.15 6.69
CA LEU A 303 14.16 23.91 5.78
C LEU A 303 14.31 25.37 6.19
N VAL A 304 13.21 26.02 6.57
CA VAL A 304 13.21 27.41 7.07
C VAL A 304 14.03 27.50 8.35
N GLN A 305 13.86 26.56 9.28
CA GLN A 305 14.68 26.48 10.48
C GLN A 305 16.15 26.33 10.07
N LYS A 306 16.54 25.30 9.32
CA LYS A 306 17.93 25.12 8.88
C LYS A 306 18.54 26.39 8.27
N ALA A 307 17.78 27.12 7.45
CA ALA A 307 18.22 28.41 6.92
C ALA A 307 18.49 29.45 8.03
N LYS A 308 17.56 29.66 8.98
CA LYS A 308 17.74 30.55 10.15
C LYS A 308 19.05 30.22 10.91
N TRP A 309 19.32 28.94 11.17
CA TRP A 309 20.55 28.51 11.87
C TRP A 309 21.82 28.84 11.07
N THR A 310 21.82 28.64 9.75
CA THR A 310 22.97 28.98 8.88
C THR A 310 23.26 30.47 8.87
N TRP A 311 22.22 31.32 8.83
CA TRP A 311 22.38 32.78 8.91
C TRP A 311 23.06 33.25 10.19
N HIS A 312 22.70 32.66 11.34
CA HIS A 312 23.30 33.04 12.63
C HIS A 312 24.73 32.52 12.85
N THR A 313 25.11 31.42 12.21
CA THR A 313 26.44 30.80 12.38
C THR A 313 27.51 31.41 11.48
N HIS A 314 27.16 31.98 10.32
CA HIS A 314 28.12 32.64 9.42
C HIS A 314 27.71 34.08 9.02
N PRO A 315 27.68 35.06 9.94
CA PRO A 315 27.35 36.45 9.60
C PRO A 315 28.37 37.10 8.65
N LEU A 316 29.66 36.75 8.78
CA LEU A 316 30.78 37.43 8.13
C LEU A 316 30.90 37.17 6.62
N MET A 317 30.33 36.08 6.09
CA MET A 317 30.33 35.82 4.63
C MET A 317 29.28 36.62 3.87
N ASN A 318 28.29 37.20 4.56
CA ASN A 318 27.24 38.01 3.92
C ASN A 318 27.48 39.52 4.01
N TYR A 319 28.40 39.98 4.86
CA TYR A 319 28.76 41.40 4.94
C TYR A 319 29.64 41.85 3.76
N HIS A 320 30.43 40.95 3.17
CA HIS A 320 31.31 41.26 2.03
C HIS A 320 30.62 41.24 0.65
N ARG A 321 29.28 41.14 0.61
CA ARG A 321 28.50 41.12 -0.64
C ARG A 321 27.76 42.44 -0.93
N TYR A 322 28.02 43.48 -0.15
CA TYR A 322 27.51 44.83 -0.36
C TYR A 322 28.67 45.82 -0.51
#